data_AF-A0A1H4R3H9-F1
#
_entry.id   AF-A0A1H4R3H9-F1
#
_cell.length_a   1.000
_cell.length_b   1.000
_cell.length_c   1.000
_cell.angle_alpha   90.00
_cell.angle_beta   90.00
_cell.angle_gamma   90.00
#
_symmetry.space_group_name_H-M   'P 1'
#
loop_
_entity.id
_entity.type
_entity.pdbx_description
1 polymer ?
#
loop_
_entity_poly.entity_id
_entity_poly.type
_entity_poly.pdbx_seq_one_letter_code
_entity_poly.pdbx_strand_id
1 'polypeptide(L)' 'MAESKMLNNAVATANGRELTVTRVFQSPREIVFQTWTDPRHLSHWWGPEGFTITTQTMDITPGGE' A
#
# COMPACT_ATOMS: atom_id res chain seq x y z
N MET A 1 -18.82 -4.68 19.91
CA MET A 1 -18.77 -5.98 19.20
C MET A 1 -19.23 -5.75 17.77
N ALA A 2 -18.31 -5.36 16.90
CA ALA A 2 -18.47 -5.40 15.45
C ALA A 2 -17.05 -5.55 14.90
N GLU A 3 -16.53 -6.78 14.97
CA GLU A 3 -15.38 -7.16 14.16
C GLU A 3 -15.83 -7.07 12.70
N SER A 4 -15.48 -5.98 12.02
CA SER A 4 -15.56 -5.90 10.56
C SER A 4 -14.45 -6.75 9.97
N LYS A 5 -14.60 -8.08 10.09
CA LYS A 5 -13.76 -9.05 9.42
C LYS A 5 -14.24 -9.15 7.96
N MET A 6 -13.33 -8.85 7.03
CA MET A 6 -13.38 -9.11 5.58
C MET A 6 -14.07 -8.06 4.67
N LEU A 7 -13.23 -7.25 4.02
CA LEU A 7 -13.10 -7.30 2.56
C LEU A 7 -11.61 -7.34 2.20
N ASN A 8 -10.93 -8.42 2.56
CA ASN A 8 -9.55 -8.65 2.14
C ASN A 8 -9.54 -9.36 0.78
N ASN A 9 -10.09 -8.72 -0.25
CA ASN A 9 -10.27 -9.33 -1.57
C ASN A 9 -9.16 -8.91 -2.54
N ALA A 10 -7.91 -9.01 -2.08
CA ALA A 10 -6.78 -8.83 -2.99
C ALA A 10 -6.75 -9.99 -3.99
N VAL A 11 -6.91 -9.70 -5.27
CA VAL A 11 -6.72 -10.67 -6.34
C VAL A 11 -5.29 -10.52 -6.83
N ALA A 12 -4.50 -11.59 -6.70
CA ALA A 12 -3.14 -11.64 -7.21
C ALA A 12 -3.07 -12.60 -8.40
N THR A 13 -2.46 -12.16 -9.50
CA THR A 13 -2.14 -13.00 -10.65
C THR A 13 -0.65 -12.96 -10.91
N ALA A 14 -0.06 -14.10 -11.27
CA ALA A 14 1.33 -14.22 -11.64
C ALA A 14 1.42 -14.73 -13.08
N ASN A 15 2.21 -14.06 -13.92
CA ASN A 15 2.47 -14.43 -15.30
C ASN A 15 3.97 -14.36 -15.58
N GLY A 16 4.66 -15.50 -15.50
CA GLY A 16 6.12 -15.55 -15.64
C GLY A 16 6.83 -14.71 -14.58
N ARG A 17 7.37 -13.55 -14.98
CA ARG A 17 8.09 -12.61 -14.09
C ARG A 17 7.25 -11.40 -13.68
N GLU A 18 5.95 -11.40 -13.99
CA GLU A 18 5.02 -10.33 -13.62
C GLU A 18 4.11 -10.79 -12.47
N LEU A 19 3.96 -9.93 -11.47
CA LEU A 19 2.99 -10.08 -10.38
C LEU A 19 2.04 -8.88 -10.39
N THR A 20 0.76 -9.13 -10.63
CA THR A 20 -0.29 -8.11 -10.56
C THR A 20 -1.13 -8.33 -9.31
N VAL A 21 -1.30 -7.28 -8.49
CA VAL A 21 -2.14 -7.30 -7.29
C VAL A 21 -3.23 -6.24 -7.41
N THR A 22 -4.49 -6.66 -7.39
CA THR A 22 -5.67 -5.78 -7.44
C THR A 22 -6.38 -5.81 -6.10
N ARG A 23 -6.71 -4.64 -5.56
CA ARG A 23 -7.44 -4.51 -4.30
C ARG A 23 -8.45 -3.36 -4.40
N VAL A 24 -9.66 -3.59 -3.90
CA VAL A 24 -10.73 -2.59 -3.87
C VAL A 24 -10.80 -1.97 -2.48
N PHE A 25 -10.79 -0.64 -2.42
CA PHE A 25 -10.93 0.12 -1.19
C PHE A 25 -12.20 0.97 -1.23
N GLN A 26 -12.94 1.01 -0.13
CA GLN A 26 -14.09 1.91 0.04
C GLN A 26 -13.61 3.28 0.56
N SER A 27 -12.70 3.90 -0.19
CA SER A 27 -12.08 5.18 0.15
C SER A 27 -11.94 6.06 -1.11
N PRO A 28 -11.92 7.40 -0.97
CA PRO A 28 -11.61 8.29 -2.10
C PRO A 28 -10.24 7.99 -2.70
N ARG A 29 -10.11 8.14 -4.02
CA ARG A 29 -8.87 7.85 -4.75
C ARG A 29 -7.70 8.71 -4.24
N GLU A 30 -7.99 9.93 -3.81
CA GLU A 30 -7.00 10.91 -3.34
C GLU A 30 -6.36 10.42 -2.05
N ILE A 31 -7.16 9.87 -1.13
CA ILE A 31 -6.68 9.29 0.11
C ILE A 31 -5.86 8.03 -0.18
N VAL A 32 -6.35 7.15 -1.07
CA VAL A 32 -5.58 5.97 -1.47
C VAL A 32 -4.23 6.39 -2.04
N PHE A 33 -4.19 7.32 -2.99
CA PHE A 33 -2.93 7.81 -3.56
C PHE A 33 -2.00 8.44 -2.50
N GLN A 34 -2.54 9.22 -1.56
CA GLN A 34 -1.76 9.83 -0.49
C GLN A 34 -1.09 8.77 0.41
N THR A 35 -1.73 7.62 0.66
CA THR A 35 -1.11 6.54 1.45
C THR A 35 0.13 5.92 0.81
N TRP A 36 0.29 6.09 -0.50
CA TRP A 36 1.47 5.66 -1.26
C TRP A 36 2.53 6.76 -1.41
N THR A 37 2.12 8.03 -1.36
CA THR A 37 3.00 9.16 -1.68
C THR A 37 3.44 9.99 -0.48
N ASP A 38 2.86 9.77 0.69
CA ASP A 38 3.22 10.45 1.93
C ASP A 38 4.02 9.51 2.87
N PRO A 39 5.26 9.88 3.27
CA PRO A 39 6.08 9.05 4.16
C PRO A 39 5.43 8.81 5.52
N ARG A 40 4.55 9.70 5.97
CA ARG A 40 3.79 9.54 7.22
C ARG A 40 2.79 8.40 7.14
N HIS A 41 2.36 8.01 5.94
CA HIS A 41 1.38 6.93 5.76
C HIS A 41 2.04 5.63 5.32
N LEU A 42 3.04 5.69 4.44
CA LEU A 42 3.63 4.50 3.82
C LEU A 42 4.21 3.52 4.87
N SER A 43 4.91 4.03 5.88
CA SER A 43 5.55 3.21 6.93
C SER A 43 4.57 2.38 7.75
N HIS A 44 3.28 2.76 7.80
CA HIS A 44 2.26 2.05 8.57
C HIS A 44 1.76 0.77 7.91
N TRP A 45 1.93 0.60 6.60
CA TRP A 45 1.31 -0.52 5.88
C TRP A 45 2.24 -1.21 4.85
N TRP A 46 3.35 -0.59 4.46
CA TRP A 46 4.28 -1.14 3.47
C TRP A 46 5.01 -2.40 3.95
N GLY A 47 5.31 -2.47 5.25
CA GLY A 47 5.98 -3.61 5.86
C GLY A 47 5.02 -4.76 6.16
N PRO A 48 5.50 -6.02 6.11
CA PRO A 48 4.76 -7.14 6.69
C PRO A 48 4.50 -6.91 8.18
N GLU A 49 3.44 -7.52 8.70
CA GLU A 49 3.13 -7.47 10.12
C GLU A 49 4.32 -7.95 10.97
N GLY A 50 4.63 -7.22 12.04
CA GLY A 50 5.78 -7.50 12.92
C GLY A 50 7.11 -6.86 12.50
N PHE A 51 7.15 -6.16 11.37
CA PHE A 51 8.33 -5.40 10.93
C PHE A 51 8.20 -3.91 11.24
N THR A 52 9.34 -3.26 11.53
CA THR A 52 9.43 -1.80 11.59
C THR A 52 10.03 -1.29 10.29
N ILE A 53 9.36 -0.34 9.65
CA ILE A 53 9.85 0.33 8.44
C ILE A 53 10.41 1.70 8.82
N THR A 54 11.67 1.94 8.44
CA THR A 54 12.32 3.25 8.57
C THR A 54 12.42 3.87 7.19
N THR A 55 11.69 4.96 6.95
CA THR A 55 11.80 5.74 5.71
C THR A 55 12.99 6.69 5.82
N GLN A 56 14.00 6.52 4.96
CA GLN A 56 15.18 7.40 4.92
C GLN A 56 14.96 8.60 3.98
N THR A 57 14.56 8.30 2.74
CA THR A 57 14.25 9.31 1.71
C THR A 57 12.98 8.88 0.99
N MET A 58 12.18 9.86 0.56
CA MET A 58 10.99 9.63 -0.25
C MET A 58 10.72 10.87 -1.11
N ASP A 59 11.33 10.90 -2.30
CA ASP A 59 11.07 11.93 -3.32
C ASP A 59 10.25 11.31 -4.46
N ILE A 60 8.93 11.52 -4.43
CA ILE A 60 8.00 10.93 -5.39
C ILE A 60 7.72 11.96 -6.48
N THR A 61 8.77 12.23 -7.24
CA THR A 61 8.74 13.02 -8.45
C THR A 61 9.53 12.30 -9.55
N PRO A 62 9.24 12.56 -10.84
CA PRO A 62 10.05 11.99 -11.90
C PRO A 62 11.52 12.41 -11.75
N GLY A 63 12.41 11.43 -11.49
CA GLY A 63 13.83 11.67 -11.28
C GLY A 63 14.25 11.95 -9.83
N GLY A 64 13.37 11.72 -8.84
CA GLY A 64 13.71 11.85 -7.42
C GLY A 64 14.88 10.97 -6.97
N GLU A 65 15.53 11.40 -5.88
CA GLU A 65 16.75 10.81 -5.30
C GLU A 65 16.53 9.50 -4.51
#